data_AF-A0A518G7S8-F1
#
_entry.id   AF-A0A518G7S8-F1
#
_cell.length_a   1.000
_cell.length_b   1.000
_cell.length_c   1.000
_cell.angle_alpha   90.00
_cell.angle_beta   90.00
_cell.angle_gamma   90.00
#
_symmetry.space_group_name_H-M   'P 1'
#
loop_
_entity.id
_entity.type
_entity.pdbx_description
1 polymer ?
#
loop_
_entity_poly.entity_id
_entity_poly.type
_entity_poly.pdbx_seq_one_letter_code
_entity_poly.pdbx_strand_id
1 'polypeptide(L)' 'MKKAIHEIAADILSEHKKPMTADEIYGVIVAGGLYEFKAQNPKNVLRNQLRRHSTNVSGAHQASKAIFMMASNGQFTLA' A
#
# COMPACT_ATOMS: atom_id res chain seq x y z
N MET A 1 -8.15 -12.09 13.42
CA MET A 1 -6.90 -12.13 12.62
C MET A 1 -6.48 -10.68 12.36
N LYS A 2 -5.21 -10.31 12.57
CA LYS A 2 -4.74 -8.93 12.35
C LYS A 2 -4.39 -8.79 10.87
N LYS A 3 -5.10 -7.94 10.12
CA LYS A 3 -4.82 -7.72 8.68
C LYS A 3 -3.41 -7.15 8.51
N ALA A 4 -2.72 -7.59 7.46
CA ALA A 4 -1.44 -7.00 7.08
C ALA A 4 -1.65 -5.63 6.44
N ILE A 5 -0.62 -4.77 6.50
CA ILE A 5 -0.71 -3.40 5.97
C ILE A 5 -1.06 -3.34 4.48
N HIS A 6 -0.59 -4.30 3.67
CA HIS A 6 -0.94 -4.36 2.25
C HIS A 6 -2.41 -4.78 2.05
N GLU A 7 -2.99 -5.60 2.92
CA GLU A 7 -4.41 -5.95 2.84
C GLU A 7 -5.27 -4.73 3.19
N ILE A 8 -4.89 -3.99 4.24
CA ILE A 8 -5.57 -2.74 4.64
C ILE A 8 -5.49 -1.72 3.50
N ALA A 9 -4.33 -1.58 2.84
CA ALA A 9 -4.20 -0.68 1.71
C ALA A 9 -5.05 -1.12 0.50
N ALA A 10 -5.20 -2.42 0.27
CA ALA A 10 -6.07 -2.94 -0.77
C ALA A 10 -7.55 -2.66 -0.47
N ASP A 11 -7.98 -2.81 0.79
CA ASP A 11 -9.33 -2.46 1.22
C ASP A 11 -9.62 -0.97 0.97
N ILE A 12 -8.70 -0.08 1.36
CA ILE A 12 -8.81 1.37 1.15
C ILE A 12 -8.95 1.70 -0.34
N LEU A 13 -8.11 1.12 -1.20
CA LEU A 13 -8.20 1.34 -2.65
C LEU A 13 -9.52 0.80 -3.23
N SER A 14 -10.02 -0.32 -2.71
CA SER A 14 -11.30 -0.90 -3.10
C SER A 14 -12.49 -0.02 -2.68
N GLU A 15 -12.44 0.59 -1.50
CA GLU A 15 -13.49 1.47 -0.98
C GLU A 15 -13.51 2.82 -1.71
N HIS A 16 -12.34 3.45 -1.88
CA HIS A 16 -12.23 4.76 -2.51
C HIS A 16 -12.33 4.72 -4.04
N LYS A 17 -12.14 3.55 -4.66
CA LYS A 17 -12.24 3.31 -6.11
C LYS A 17 -11.46 4.31 -6.98
N LYS A 18 -10.35 4.83 -6.45
CA LYS A 18 -9.47 5.78 -7.15
C LYS A 18 -8.01 5.43 -6.90
N PRO A 19 -7.10 5.78 -7.83
CA PRO A 19 -5.67 5.71 -7.57
C PRO A 19 -5.30 6.61 -6.39
N MET A 20 -4.46 6.12 -5.48
CA MET A 20 -3.99 6.88 -4.31
C MET A 20 -2.50 6.72 -4.12
N THR A 21 -1.83 7.78 -3.70
CA THR A 21 -0.44 7.76 -3.28
C THR A 21 -0.28 7.05 -1.94
N ALA A 22 0.93 6.58 -1.64
CA ALA A 22 1.24 6.00 -0.32
C ALA A 22 0.96 6.98 0.83
N ASP A 23 1.13 8.28 0.61
CA ASP A 23 0.83 9.32 1.61
C ASP A 23 -0.67 9.46 1.88
N GLU A 24 -1.50 9.41 0.84
CA GLU A 24 -2.96 9.44 1.00
C GLU A 24 -3.48 8.19 1.70
N ILE A 25 -2.98 7.01 1.31
CA ILE A 25 -3.33 5.74 1.97
C ILE A 25 -2.89 5.77 3.45
N TYR A 26 -1.68 6.27 3.74
CA TYR A 26 -1.21 6.45 5.10
C TYR A 26 -2.14 7.36 5.91
N GLY A 27 -2.59 8.47 5.33
CA GLY A 27 -3.54 9.38 5.96
C GLY A 27 -4.84 8.69 6.37
N VAL A 28 -5.42 7.87 5.48
CA VAL A 28 -6.64 7.09 5.77
C VAL A 28 -6.39 6.08 6.89
N ILE A 29 -5.26 5.37 6.86
CA ILE A 29 -4.91 4.38 7.89
C ILE A 29 -4.81 5.03 9.28
N VAL A 30 -4.13 6.17 9.39
CA VAL A 30 -3.96 6.88 10.67
C VAL A 30 -5.26 7.50 11.13
N ALA A 31 -6.01 8.16 10.24
CA ALA A 31 -7.29 8.77 10.58
C ALA A 31 -8.32 7.74 11.06
N GLY A 32 -8.32 6.54 10.47
CA GLY A 32 -9.19 5.43 10.86
C GLY A 32 -8.65 4.52 11.96
N GLY A 33 -7.42 4.73 12.44
CA GLY A 33 -6.79 3.83 13.42
C GLY A 33 -6.63 2.38 12.94
N LEU A 34 -6.54 2.17 11.61
CA LEU A 34 -6.64 0.85 10.98
C LEU A 34 -5.37 0.00 11.19
N TYR A 35 -4.22 0.63 11.42
CA TYR A 35 -2.94 -0.04 11.63
C TYR A 35 -2.01 0.80 12.51
N GLU A 36 -1.27 0.14 13.39
CA GLU A 36 -0.27 0.77 14.25
C GLU A 36 1.14 0.55 13.67
N PHE A 37 1.79 1.62 13.25
CA PHE A 37 3.14 1.56 12.72
C PHE A 37 4.18 1.65 13.84
N LYS A 38 5.00 0.61 13.97
CA LYS A 38 6.12 0.56 14.94
C LYS A 38 7.47 0.87 14.29
N ALA A 39 7.50 1.77 13.31
CA ALA A 39 8.70 2.11 12.55
C ALA A 39 9.03 3.59 12.68
N GLN A 40 10.32 3.95 12.62
CA GLN A 40 10.75 5.37 12.61
C GLN A 40 10.21 6.14 11.40
N ASN A 41 10.02 5.46 10.26
CA ASN A 41 9.43 6.07 9.07
C ASN A 41 8.27 5.22 8.52
N PRO A 42 7.06 5.36 9.10
CA PRO A 42 5.86 4.61 8.73
C PRO A 42 5.49 4.69 7.25
N LYS A 43 5.61 5.89 6.67
CA LYS A 43 5.27 6.17 5.27
C LYS A 43 6.16 5.39 4.30
N ASN A 44 7.48 5.38 4.55
CA ASN A 44 8.41 4.60 3.74
C ASN A 44 8.16 3.10 3.87
N VAL A 45 7.77 2.62 5.05
CA VAL A 45 7.38 1.22 5.25
C VAL A 45 6.15 0.86 4.41
N LEU A 46 5.09 1.68 4.47
CA LEU A 46 3.89 1.47 3.65
C LEU A 46 4.22 1.49 2.16
N ARG A 47 4.94 2.52 1.70
CA ARG A 47 5.35 2.64 0.30
C ARG A 47 6.14 1.44 -0.18
N ASN A 48 7.09 0.96 0.61
CA ASN A 48 7.89 -0.22 0.26
C ASN A 48 7.04 -1.49 0.21
N GLN A 49 6.08 -1.66 1.13
CA GLN A 49 5.15 -2.79 1.11
C GLN A 49 4.27 -2.76 -0.14
N LEU A 50 3.64 -1.62 -0.45
CA LEU A 50 2.86 -1.44 -1.68
C LEU A 50 3.68 -1.75 -2.93
N ARG A 51 4.89 -1.21 -3.01
CA ARG A 51 5.82 -1.40 -4.13
C ARG A 51 6.21 -2.87 -4.32
N ARG A 52 6.46 -3.61 -3.24
CA ARG A 52 6.79 -5.05 -3.30
C ARG A 52 5.63 -5.92 -3.79
N HIS A 53 4.41 -5.48 -3.52
CA HIS A 53 3.18 -6.12 -3.99
C HIS A 53 2.66 -5.54 -5.31
N SER A 54 3.48 -4.77 -6.05
CA SER A 54 3.09 -4.19 -7.34
C SER A 54 3.51 -5.08 -8.53
N THR A 55 2.62 -5.24 -9.51
CA THR A 55 2.85 -6.07 -10.72
C THR A 55 3.97 -5.55 -11.60
N ASN A 56 4.13 -4.22 -11.68
CA ASN A 56 5.06 -3.55 -12.58
C ASN A 56 6.39 -3.16 -11.94
N VAL A 57 6.70 -3.72 -10.77
CA VAL A 57 7.99 -3.57 -10.11
C VAL A 57 8.75 -4.88 -10.22
N SER A 58 9.66 -4.95 -11.20
CA SER A 58 10.60 -6.05 -11.34
C SER A 58 11.77 -5.88 -10.38
N GLY A 59 11.95 -6.83 -9.47
CA GLY A 59 13.09 -6.86 -8.55
C GLY A 59 13.14 -8.16 -7.75
N ALA A 60 14.33 -8.52 -7.26
CA ALA A 60 14.57 -9.76 -6.53
C ALA A 60 13.72 -9.95 -5.25
N HIS A 61 12.97 -8.93 -4.83
CA HIS A 61 12.17 -8.91 -3.59
C HIS A 61 10.66 -8.70 -3.85
N GLN A 62 10.21 -8.96 -5.09
CA GLN A 62 8.78 -8.95 -5.43
C GLN A 62 8.05 -10.01 -4.60
N ALA A 63 6.88 -9.65 -4.06
CA ALA A 63 6.04 -10.62 -3.38
C ALA A 63 5.41 -11.59 -4.39
N SER A 64 5.21 -12.84 -3.99
CA SER A 64 4.57 -13.87 -4.83
C SER A 64 3.14 -13.50 -5.24
N LYS A 65 2.47 -12.66 -4.46
CA LYS A 65 1.15 -12.11 -4.75
C LYS A 65 1.28 -10.63 -5.12
N ALA A 66 1.06 -10.33 -6.39
CA ALA A 66 0.88 -8.97 -6.86
C ALA A 66 -0.58 -8.55 -6.62
N ILE A 67 -0.75 -7.43 -5.92
CA ILE A 67 -2.05 -6.88 -5.49
C ILE A 67 -2.27 -5.49 -6.12
N PHE A 68 -1.18 -4.77 -6.39
CA PHE A 68 -1.22 -3.39 -6.82
C PHE A 68 -0.61 -3.18 -8.20
N MET A 69 -0.95 -2.06 -8.80
CA MET A 69 -0.23 -1.48 -9.93
C MET A 69 0.22 -0.07 -9.55
N MET A 70 1.50 0.24 -9.76
CA MET A 70 2.07 1.55 -9.43
C MET A 70 2.11 2.42 -10.69
N ALA A 71 1.34 3.49 -10.75
CA ALA A 71 1.42 4.46 -11.84
C ALA A 71 2.74 5.25 -11.81
N SER A 72 3.13 5.82 -12.96
CA SER A 72 4.37 6.60 -13.10
C SER A 72 4.41 7.85 -12.21
N ASN A 73 3.24 8.37 -11.83
CA ASN A 73 3.09 9.49 -10.88
C ASN A 73 3.20 9.07 -9.40
N GLY A 74 3.48 7.79 -9.11
CA GLY A 74 3.61 7.28 -7.74
C GLY A 74 2.29 6.93 -7.03
N GLN A 75 1.17 6.94 -7.75
CA GLN A 75 -0.10 6.42 -7.25
C GLN A 75 -0.17 4.89 -7.38
N PHE A 76 -0.96 4.27 -6.52
CA PHE A 76 -1.24 2.84 -6.50
C PHE A 76 -2.72 2.60 -6.80
N THR A 77 -2.98 1.59 -7.62
CA THR A 77 -4.33 1.03 -7.86
C THR A 77 -4.32 -0.45 -7.52
N LEU A 78 -5.50 -1.06 -7.41
CA LEU A 78 -5.60 -2.51 -7.47
C LEU A 78 -5.20 -3.00 -8.88
N ALA A 79 -4.46 -4.11 -8.94
CA ALA A 79 -4.05 -4.76 -10.18
C ALA A 79 -5.15 -5.62 -10.79
#